data_AF-A0A7X1A4L2-F1
#
_entry.id   AF-A0A7X1A4L2-F1
#
_cell.length_a   1.000
_cell.length_b   1.000
_cell.length_c   1.000
_cell.angle_alpha   90.00
_cell.angle_beta   90.00
_cell.angle_gamma   90.00
#
_symmetry.space_group_name_H-M   'P 1'
#
loop_
_entity.id
_entity.type
_entity.pdbx_description
1 polymer ?
#
loop_
_entity_poly.entity_id
_entity_poly.type
_entity_poly.pdbx_seq_one_letter_code
_entity_poly.pdbx_strand_id
1 'polypeptide(L)'
;MKIYHTETQEDFDALMVELEKEGFLWASGKKPTYSLFKWNEFGKDTCIHLDNKFITRSDLAFVNQSYLSFAIEKYKANDTVNNPSHYNTGGIETLDYIKAKVPDYTSVAMSNIIKYVSRFPHKNGLEDLKKAQFYLNDLITFMEDDK
;
A
#
# COMPACT_ATOMS: atom_id res chain seq x y z
N MET A 1 -18.69 -11.86 -12.47
CA MET A 1 -17.22 -11.89 -12.39
C MET A 1 -16.71 -10.47 -12.34
N LYS A 2 -15.80 -10.18 -11.42
CA LYS A 2 -15.19 -8.85 -11.22
C LYS A 2 -13.69 -8.93 -11.52
N ILE A 3 -13.12 -7.93 -12.18
CA ILE A 3 -11.70 -7.92 -12.53
C ILE A 3 -11.03 -6.69 -11.92
N TYR A 4 -9.97 -6.91 -11.15
CA TYR A 4 -9.11 -5.86 -10.63
C TYR A 4 -7.79 -5.82 -11.40
N HIS A 5 -7.28 -4.61 -11.68
CA HIS A 5 -5.93 -4.40 -12.20
C HIS A 5 -5.09 -3.70 -11.13
N THR A 6 -3.93 -4.26 -10.83
CA THR A 6 -2.97 -3.75 -9.84
C THR A 6 -1.69 -3.39 -10.57
N GLU A 7 -1.21 -2.15 -10.41
CA GLU A 7 -0.04 -1.63 -11.13
C GLU A 7 1.25 -1.66 -10.31
N THR A 8 1.15 -1.83 -8.98
CA THR A 8 2.29 -1.96 -8.07
C THR A 8 2.18 -3.19 -7.18
N GLN A 9 3.31 -3.63 -6.62
CA GLN A 9 3.34 -4.75 -5.68
C GLN A 9 2.54 -4.43 -4.42
N GLU A 10 2.57 -3.17 -3.95
CA GLU A 10 1.81 -2.72 -2.79
C GLU A 10 0.30 -2.81 -3.04
N ASP A 11 -0.16 -2.39 -4.21
CA ASP A 11 -1.57 -2.50 -4.61
C ASP A 11 -2.01 -3.97 -4.64
N PHE A 12 -1.17 -4.85 -5.19
CA PHE A 12 -1.42 -6.29 -5.23
C PHE A 12 -1.48 -6.91 -3.84
N ASP A 13 -0.47 -6.67 -3.00
CA ASP A 13 -0.37 -7.24 -1.66
C ASP A 13 -1.55 -6.79 -0.78
N ALA A 14 -1.92 -5.51 -0.86
CA ALA A 14 -3.09 -4.97 -0.16
C ALA A 14 -4.39 -5.63 -0.62
N LEU A 15 -4.58 -5.79 -1.93
CA LEU A 15 -5.74 -6.46 -2.49
C LEU A 15 -5.82 -7.93 -2.03
N MET A 16 -4.70 -8.66 -2.00
CA MET A 16 -4.69 -10.04 -1.50
C MET A 16 -5.15 -10.13 -0.03
N VAL A 17 -4.71 -9.20 0.83
CA VAL A 17 -5.14 -9.15 2.23
C VAL A 17 -6.64 -8.85 2.36
N GLU A 18 -7.17 -7.92 1.57
CA GLU A 18 -8.59 -7.58 1.55
C GLU A 18 -9.45 -8.76 1.10
N LEU A 19 -9.09 -9.38 -0.02
CA LEU A 19 -9.79 -10.55 -0.55
C LEU A 19 -9.74 -11.74 0.42
N GLU A 20 -8.62 -11.94 1.12
CA GLU A 20 -8.54 -12.98 2.14
C GLU A 20 -9.50 -12.72 3.32
N LYS A 21 -9.60 -11.47 3.79
CA LYS A 21 -10.55 -11.10 4.85
C LYS A 21 -12.00 -11.34 4.41
N GLU A 22 -12.29 -11.10 3.15
CA GLU A 22 -13.59 -11.40 2.54
C GLU A 22 -13.84 -12.90 2.28
N GLY A 23 -12.87 -13.76 2.59
CA GLY A 23 -12.99 -15.22 2.48
C GLY A 23 -12.77 -15.76 1.07
N PHE A 24 -12.12 -15.00 0.19
CA PHE A 24 -11.72 -15.51 -1.12
C PHE A 24 -10.53 -16.47 -1.01
N LEU A 25 -10.43 -17.39 -1.96
CA LEU A 25 -9.37 -18.39 -2.06
C LEU A 25 -8.84 -18.47 -3.49
N TRP A 26 -7.57 -18.82 -3.67
CA TRP A 26 -7.08 -19.26 -4.97
C TRP A 26 -7.86 -20.49 -5.43
N ALA A 27 -7.95 -20.73 -6.74
CA ALA A 27 -8.53 -21.96 -7.29
C ALA A 27 -7.92 -23.26 -6.70
N SER A 28 -6.70 -23.19 -6.15
CA SER A 28 -6.05 -24.29 -5.43
C SER A 28 -6.51 -24.48 -3.97
N GLY A 29 -7.48 -23.70 -3.50
CA GLY A 29 -7.96 -23.69 -2.11
C GLY A 29 -7.03 -22.99 -1.11
N LYS A 30 -5.96 -22.34 -1.59
CA LYS A 30 -5.03 -21.58 -0.74
C LYS A 30 -5.51 -20.15 -0.52
N LYS A 31 -5.12 -19.59 0.61
CA LYS A 31 -5.36 -18.18 0.94
C LYS A 31 -4.70 -17.24 -0.08
N PRO A 32 -5.31 -16.10 -0.43
CA PRO A 32 -4.73 -15.12 -1.33
C PRO A 32 -3.31 -14.70 -0.94
N THR A 33 -3.06 -14.43 0.35
CA THR A 33 -1.74 -14.03 0.87
C THR A 33 -0.71 -15.16 0.93
N TYR A 34 -1.09 -16.42 0.66
CA TYR A 34 -0.18 -17.57 0.73
C TYR A 34 1.05 -17.43 -0.17
N SER A 35 0.99 -16.58 -1.20
CA SER A 35 2.06 -16.43 -2.15
C SER A 35 2.16 -14.99 -2.65
N LEU A 36 2.72 -14.13 -1.79
CA LEU A 36 3.01 -12.73 -2.09
C LEU A 36 4.02 -12.57 -3.25
N PHE A 37 4.83 -13.58 -3.53
CA PHE A 37 5.80 -13.57 -4.65
C PHE A 37 5.18 -13.68 -6.05
N LYS A 38 3.86 -13.87 -6.15
CA LYS A 38 3.19 -14.09 -7.44
C LYS A 38 3.00 -12.82 -8.26
N TRP A 39 3.25 -11.65 -7.66
CA TRP A 39 3.39 -10.39 -8.38
C TRP A 39 4.41 -10.47 -9.53
N ASN A 40 5.53 -11.16 -9.32
CA ASN A 40 6.64 -11.19 -10.27
C ASN A 40 6.31 -11.87 -11.62
N GLU A 41 5.18 -12.57 -11.71
CA GLU A 41 4.77 -13.26 -12.94
C GLU A 41 4.29 -12.30 -14.03
N PHE A 42 3.47 -11.31 -13.67
CA PHE A 42 2.93 -10.32 -14.61
C PHE A 42 3.27 -8.88 -14.23
N GLY A 43 3.80 -8.65 -13.02
CA GLY A 43 4.16 -7.34 -12.51
C GLY A 43 3.00 -6.35 -12.66
N LYS A 44 3.30 -5.16 -13.18
CA LYS A 44 2.33 -4.08 -13.43
C LYS A 44 1.14 -4.45 -14.31
N ASP A 45 1.22 -5.56 -15.04
CA ASP A 45 0.15 -6.05 -15.92
C ASP A 45 -0.75 -7.09 -15.21
N THR A 46 -0.57 -7.30 -13.90
CA THR A 46 -1.34 -8.28 -13.12
C THR A 46 -2.80 -7.88 -13.01
N CYS A 47 -3.68 -8.74 -13.51
CA CYS A 47 -5.12 -8.66 -13.33
C CYS A 47 -5.63 -9.82 -12.45
N ILE A 48 -6.52 -9.52 -11.51
CA ILE A 48 -7.14 -10.47 -10.57
C ILE A 48 -8.62 -10.61 -10.90
N HIS A 49 -9.03 -11.84 -11.19
CA HIS A 49 -10.41 -12.18 -11.52
C HIS A 49 -11.08 -12.79 -10.29
N LEU A 50 -12.27 -12.31 -9.96
CA LEU A 50 -13.08 -12.79 -8.85
C LEU A 50 -14.33 -13.49 -9.38
N ASP A 51 -14.48 -14.77 -9.04
CA ASP A 51 -15.65 -15.56 -9.37
C ASP A 51 -15.99 -16.56 -8.24
N ASN A 52 -17.23 -16.53 -7.75
CA ASN A 52 -17.74 -17.47 -6.73
C ASN A 52 -16.78 -17.77 -5.55
N LYS A 53 -16.18 -16.71 -4.96
CA LYS A 53 -15.16 -16.80 -3.88
C LYS A 53 -13.81 -17.40 -4.28
N PHE A 54 -13.61 -17.69 -5.56
CA PHE A 54 -12.33 -18.06 -6.12
C PHE A 54 -11.66 -16.88 -6.82
N ILE A 55 -10.33 -16.86 -6.75
CA ILE A 55 -9.49 -15.89 -7.44
C ILE A 55 -8.58 -16.59 -8.44
N THR A 56 -8.51 -16.01 -9.63
CA THR A 56 -7.52 -16.34 -10.66
C THR A 56 -6.80 -15.07 -11.08
N ARG A 57 -5.69 -15.22 -11.79
CA ARG A 57 -4.92 -14.09 -12.31
C ARG A 57 -4.54 -14.30 -13.76
N SER A 58 -4.34 -13.20 -14.47
CA SER A 58 -3.78 -13.18 -15.83
C SER A 58 -3.07 -11.86 -16.07
N ASP A 59 -2.43 -11.73 -17.24
CA ASP A 59 -1.93 -10.45 -17.72
C ASP A 59 -3.05 -9.59 -18.33
N LEU A 60 -2.81 -8.28 -18.37
CA LEU A 60 -3.71 -7.27 -18.89
C LEU A 60 -4.02 -7.46 -20.40
N ALA A 61 -3.08 -7.97 -21.20
CA ALA A 61 -3.32 -8.19 -22.62
C ALA A 61 -4.34 -9.32 -22.84
N PHE A 62 -4.23 -10.41 -22.09
CA PHE A 62 -5.22 -11.49 -22.10
C PHE A 62 -6.61 -10.99 -21.67
N VAL A 63 -6.68 -10.14 -20.65
CA VAL A 63 -7.97 -9.55 -20.22
C VAL A 63 -8.59 -8.71 -21.34
N ASN A 64 -7.80 -7.83 -21.94
CA ASN A 64 -8.24 -6.97 -23.03
C ASN A 64 -8.60 -7.73 -24.31
N GLN A 65 -8.25 -9.01 -24.44
CA GLN A 65 -8.62 -9.84 -25.59
C GLN A 65 -9.83 -10.72 -25.29
N SER A 66 -9.86 -11.34 -24.11
CA SER A 66 -10.80 -12.42 -23.78
C SER A 66 -12.00 -11.95 -22.95
N TYR A 67 -11.91 -10.77 -22.33
CA TYR A 67 -12.91 -10.24 -21.40
C TYR A 67 -13.37 -8.82 -21.78
N LEU A 68 -13.49 -8.54 -23.08
CA LEU A 68 -13.91 -7.22 -23.62
C LEU A 68 -15.18 -6.64 -23.01
N SER A 69 -16.08 -7.50 -22.53
CA SER A 69 -17.37 -7.12 -21.96
C SER A 69 -17.35 -6.87 -20.44
N PHE A 70 -16.22 -7.10 -19.77
CA PHE A 70 -16.09 -6.93 -18.32
C PHE A 70 -15.38 -5.62 -18.00
N ALA A 71 -15.88 -4.90 -16.99
CA ALA A 71 -15.21 -3.72 -16.47
C ALA A 71 -13.96 -4.13 -15.69
N ILE A 72 -12.82 -3.52 -16.03
CA ILE A 72 -11.56 -3.66 -15.30
C ILE A 72 -11.49 -2.51 -14.29
N GLU A 73 -11.55 -2.83 -13.01
CA GLU A 73 -11.41 -1.85 -11.93
C GLU A 73 -9.94 -1.72 -11.54
N LYS A 74 -9.38 -0.53 -11.66
CA LYS A 74 -8.04 -0.27 -11.12
C LYS A 74 -8.10 -0.26 -9.60
N TYR A 75 -7.32 -1.12 -8.97
CA TYR A 75 -7.17 -1.12 -7.53
C TYR A 75 -6.04 -0.20 -7.11
N LYS A 76 -6.31 0.67 -6.13
CA LYS A 76 -5.31 1.48 -5.46
C LYS A 76 -5.42 1.25 -3.97
N ALA A 77 -4.34 0.77 -3.37
CA ALA A 77 -4.26 0.68 -1.92
C ALA A 77 -4.34 2.08 -1.33
N ASN A 78 -5.11 2.24 -0.25
CA ASN A 78 -5.00 3.44 0.57
C ASN A 78 -3.60 3.47 1.19
N ASP A 79 -2.75 4.37 0.72
CA ASP A 79 -1.40 4.55 1.25
C ASP A 79 -1.45 5.20 2.63
N THR A 80 -1.77 4.41 3.64
CA THR A 80 -1.86 4.87 5.04
C THR A 80 -0.51 5.19 5.68
N VAL A 81 0.60 4.98 4.95
CA VAL A 81 1.96 5.23 5.42
C VAL A 81 2.47 6.56 4.88
N ASN A 82 2.47 6.75 3.56
CA ASN A 82 2.99 7.98 2.95
C ASN A 82 1.90 9.02 2.70
N ASN A 83 0.64 8.62 2.45
CA ASN A 83 -0.48 9.54 2.20
C ASN A 83 -1.74 9.19 3.01
N PRO A 84 -1.67 9.19 4.35
CA PRO A 84 -2.82 8.88 5.18
C PRO A 84 -3.96 9.87 4.90
N SER A 85 -5.09 9.37 4.40
CA SER A 85 -6.22 10.12 3.83
C SER A 85 -6.81 11.25 4.69
N HIS A 86 -6.56 11.26 5.99
CA HIS A 86 -7.04 12.27 6.94
C HIS A 86 -6.09 13.46 7.12
N TYR A 87 -4.90 13.45 6.51
CA TYR A 87 -3.91 14.53 6.62
C TYR A 87 -3.85 15.47 5.40
N ASN A 88 -4.63 15.19 4.34
CA ASN A 88 -4.58 15.93 3.06
C ASN A 88 -5.77 16.89 2.88
N THR A 89 -6.49 17.21 3.96
CA THR A 89 -7.61 18.14 3.91
C THR A 89 -7.07 19.56 3.74
N GLY A 90 -7.11 20.11 2.51
CA GLY A 90 -6.74 21.52 2.24
C GLY A 90 -5.60 21.76 1.26
N GLY A 91 -5.05 20.74 0.60
CA GLY A 91 -4.06 20.91 -0.48
C GLY A 91 -2.62 21.17 -0.04
N ILE A 92 -2.33 21.05 1.26
CA ILE A 92 -0.98 21.05 1.84
C ILE A 92 -0.86 19.79 2.69
N GLU A 93 0.23 19.04 2.52
CA GLU A 93 0.55 17.90 3.37
C GLU A 93 0.81 18.38 4.81
N THR A 94 0.23 17.69 5.80
CA THR A 94 0.32 18.12 7.20
C THR A 94 1.79 18.24 7.67
N LEU A 95 2.67 17.38 7.16
CA LEU A 95 4.09 17.42 7.51
C LEU A 95 4.78 18.69 7.01
N ASP A 96 4.46 19.15 5.80
CA ASP A 96 5.01 20.37 5.23
C ASP A 96 4.55 21.60 6.01
N TYR A 97 3.29 21.61 6.45
CA TYR A 97 2.79 22.65 7.33
C TYR A 97 3.53 22.67 8.68
N ILE A 98 3.80 21.49 9.27
CA ILE A 98 4.58 21.36 10.50
C ILE A 98 5.99 21.91 10.31
N LYS A 99 6.69 21.50 9.25
CA LYS A 99 8.04 22.02 8.92
C LYS A 99 8.05 23.54 8.77
N ALA A 100 7.01 24.12 8.17
CA ALA A 100 6.91 25.56 7.97
C ALA A 100 6.56 26.36 9.23
N LYS A 101 5.98 25.73 10.27
CA LYS A 101 5.44 26.43 11.46
C LYS A 101 6.09 26.05 12.77
N VAL A 102 6.75 24.90 12.85
CA VAL A 102 7.43 24.42 14.05
C VAL A 102 8.92 24.71 13.91
N PRO A 103 9.51 25.58 14.76
CA PRO A 103 10.93 25.93 14.65
C PRO A 103 11.90 24.75 14.83
N ASP A 104 11.50 23.73 15.60
CA ASP A 104 12.31 22.53 15.85
C ASP A 104 11.63 21.30 15.25
N TYR A 105 11.73 21.17 13.93
CA TYR A 105 11.22 20.01 13.22
C TYR A 105 11.96 18.72 13.60
N THR A 106 13.26 18.80 13.88
CA THR A 106 14.10 17.66 14.26
C THR A 106 13.52 16.92 15.47
N SER A 107 13.14 17.63 16.53
CA SER A 107 12.49 17.02 17.70
C SER A 107 11.15 16.37 17.38
N VAL A 108 10.37 16.92 16.42
CA VAL A 108 9.11 16.32 15.97
C VAL A 108 9.35 15.01 15.23
N ALA A 109 10.29 14.99 14.28
CA ALA A 109 10.66 13.80 13.55
C ALA A 109 11.18 12.71 14.49
N MET A 110 12.12 13.05 15.39
CA MET A 110 12.64 12.13 16.41
C MET A 110 11.54 11.54 17.29
N SER A 111 10.60 12.38 17.75
CA SER A 111 9.48 11.92 18.58
C SER A 111 8.60 10.91 17.83
N ASN A 112 8.34 11.13 16.55
CA ASN A 112 7.56 10.19 15.73
C ASN A 112 8.31 8.88 15.48
N ILE A 113 9.61 8.94 15.19
CA ILE A 113 10.46 7.75 15.03
C ILE A 113 10.42 6.90 16.30
N ILE A 114 10.70 7.49 17.46
CA ILE A 114 10.66 6.81 18.76
C ILE A 114 9.26 6.20 18.99
N LYS A 115 8.20 6.99 18.79
CA LYS A 115 6.81 6.54 18.95
C LYS A 115 6.52 5.28 18.14
N TYR A 116 6.88 5.24 16.86
CA TYR A 116 6.56 4.10 16.00
C TYR A 116 7.46 2.89 16.29
N VAL A 117 8.75 3.09 16.56
CA VAL A 117 9.68 2.01 16.97
C VAL A 117 9.29 1.42 18.33
N SER A 118 8.77 2.20 19.27
CA SER A 118 8.31 1.63 20.55
C SER A 118 6.96 0.93 20.43
N ARG A 119 6.14 1.28 19.44
CA ARG A 119 4.76 0.80 19.31
C ARG A 119 4.62 -0.44 18.44
N PHE A 120 5.54 -0.67 17.50
CA PHE A 120 5.43 -1.78 16.54
C PHE A 120 5.20 -3.16 17.17
N PRO A 121 5.81 -3.54 18.33
CA PRO A 121 5.63 -4.89 18.86
C PRO A 121 4.21 -5.15 19.37
N HIS A 122 3.42 -4.11 19.61
CA HIS A 122 2.17 -4.17 20.37
C HIS A 122 0.95 -3.58 19.64
N LYS A 123 1.12 -2.95 18.46
CA LYS A 123 0.00 -2.33 17.74
C LYS A 123 -0.07 -2.70 16.26
N ASN A 124 0.78 -2.10 15.42
CA ASN A 124 0.64 -2.22 13.96
C ASN A 124 1.79 -2.99 13.28
N GLY A 125 2.70 -3.61 14.04
CA GLY A 125 3.77 -4.44 13.49
C GLY A 125 4.59 -3.72 12.42
N LEU A 126 4.77 -4.36 11.27
CA LEU A 126 5.55 -3.84 10.15
C LEU A 126 5.11 -2.44 9.67
N GLU A 127 3.82 -2.10 9.76
CA GLU A 127 3.33 -0.78 9.35
C GLU A 127 3.93 0.35 10.20
N ASP A 128 4.09 0.14 11.51
CA ASP A 128 4.74 1.12 12.39
C ASP A 128 6.23 1.25 12.05
N LEU A 129 6.92 0.16 11.73
CA LEU A 129 8.31 0.23 11.29
C LEU A 129 8.47 1.02 9.99
N LYS A 130 7.56 0.84 9.02
CA LYS A 130 7.53 1.64 7.78
C LYS A 130 7.27 3.12 8.07
N LYS A 131 6.38 3.45 9.02
CA LYS A 131 6.16 4.83 9.47
C LYS A 131 7.40 5.42 10.13
N ALA A 132 8.12 4.66 10.95
CA ALA A 132 9.39 5.09 11.52
C ALA A 132 10.44 5.38 10.43
N GLN A 133 10.56 4.48 9.45
CA GLN A 133 11.46 4.66 8.31
C GLN A 133 11.13 5.92 7.50
N PHE A 134 9.84 6.18 7.26
CA PHE A 134 9.40 7.41 6.57
C PHE A 134 9.92 8.67 7.27
N TYR A 135 9.70 8.82 8.58
CA TYR A 135 10.20 9.98 9.34
C TYR A 135 11.74 10.04 9.41
N LEU A 136 12.42 8.90 9.43
CA LEU A 136 13.88 8.86 9.40
C LEU A 136 14.43 9.35 8.06
N ASN A 137 13.88 8.88 6.94
CA ASN A 137 14.28 9.32 5.61
C ASN A 137 14.01 10.81 5.42
N ASP A 138 12.83 11.28 5.84
CA ASP A 138 12.46 12.68 5.75
C ASP A 138 13.37 13.59 6.59
N LEU A 139 13.75 13.15 7.80
CA LEU A 139 14.73 13.86 8.62
C LEU A 139 16.11 13.91 7.97
N ILE A 140 16.57 12.82 7.34
CA ILE A 140 17.84 12.81 6.60
C ILE A 140 17.80 13.87 5.50
N THR A 141 16.77 13.88 4.66
CA THR A 141 16.60 14.89 3.60
C THR A 141 16.57 16.31 4.16
N PHE A 142 15.80 16.54 5.22
CA PHE A 142 15.74 17.85 5.87
C PHE A 142 17.12 18.34 6.36
N MET A 143 17.94 17.45 6.91
CA MET A 143 19.30 17.77 7.39
C MET A 143 20.34 17.90 6.26
N GLU A 144 20.07 17.33 5.08
CA GLU A 144 20.90 17.51 3.89
C GLU A 144 20.61 18.84 3.20
N ASP A 145 19.34 19.28 3.18
CA ASP A 145 18.90 20.55 2.60
C ASP A 145 19.26 21.77 3.48
N ASP A 146 19.42 21.59 4.79
CA ASP A 146 19.82 22.65 5.75
C ASP A 146 21.33 22.93 5.78
N LYS A 147 22.12 22.29 4.89
CA LYS A 147 23.57 22.51 4.72
C LYS A 147 23.88 23.46 3.57
#